data_AF-A0A844T2G1-F1
#
_entry.id   AF-A0A844T2G1-F1
#
_cell.length_a   1.000
_cell.length_b   1.000
_cell.length_c   1.000
_cell.angle_alpha   90.00
_cell.angle_beta   90.00
_cell.angle_gamma   90.00
#
_symmetry.space_group_name_H-M   'P 1'
#
loop_
_entity.id
_entity.type
_entity.pdbx_description
1 polymer ?
#
loop_
_entity_poly.entity_id
_entity_poly.type
_entity_poly.pdbx_seq_one_letter_code
_entity_poly.pdbx_strand_id
1 'polypeptide(L)'
;MRSPRLILSAFLLFVLPAANSPAGAETAVGVAMDDFSYTDTSAEPANQTAAHERRLSAFMAALRRDIGADRRYRLVPSAQDGAAFKIIGGIQKTSTLVQWAKVAVIDVGAKKLVMDKLYSFRGDNDESWERAEIFVSREVMAALGTPAPVALAVFDFELEDMTAASASALAASDASYLAEVTSGVRDMLGQSGRYRIVDVGADAAKAGTLRDCGGCEASIAQKLGADQSLIGVVRRVSRTEYTLGFQVRDARTGAVLARGDSGLRMGADYSWKRGAVRLVSDRLIESQ
;
A
#
# COMPACT_ATOMS: atom_id res chain seq x y z
N MET A 1 28.77 75.49 33.34
CA MET A 1 28.36 75.21 31.94
C MET A 1 28.90 73.84 31.53
N ARG A 2 28.05 72.81 31.48
CA ARG A 2 28.28 71.54 30.77
C ARG A 2 26.97 70.75 30.78
N SER A 3 26.27 70.77 29.66
CA SER A 3 25.03 70.01 29.42
C SER A 3 25.33 68.52 29.24
N PRO A 4 24.47 67.59 29.69
CA PRO A 4 24.59 66.20 29.33
C PRO A 4 23.86 65.93 28.00
N ARG A 5 24.55 65.28 27.06
CA ARG A 5 23.97 64.83 25.78
C ARG A 5 23.25 63.51 26.01
N LEU A 6 21.93 63.48 25.73
CA LEU A 6 21.18 62.23 25.58
C LEU A 6 21.62 61.52 24.29
N ILE A 7 22.04 60.26 24.42
CA ILE A 7 22.28 59.36 23.28
C ILE A 7 21.00 58.52 23.10
N LEU A 8 20.31 58.75 21.98
CA LEU A 8 19.13 58.00 21.58
C LEU A 8 19.59 56.73 20.85
N SER A 9 19.52 55.57 21.52
CA SER A 9 19.80 54.27 20.89
C SER A 9 18.63 53.86 20.00
N ALA A 10 18.83 53.88 18.68
CA ALA A 10 17.90 53.35 17.70
C ALA A 10 17.93 51.81 17.72
N PHE A 11 16.88 51.19 18.26
CA PHE A 11 16.62 49.75 18.13
C PHE A 11 16.12 49.46 16.71
N LEU A 12 16.98 48.92 15.84
CA LEU A 12 16.58 48.33 14.57
C LEU A 12 15.94 46.95 14.85
N LEU A 13 14.61 46.88 14.73
CA LEU A 13 13.88 45.60 14.64
C LEU A 13 14.14 44.98 13.26
N PHE A 14 15.00 43.96 13.21
CA PHE A 14 15.07 43.04 12.08
C PHE A 14 13.87 42.10 12.13
N VAL A 15 12.86 42.36 11.30
CA VAL A 15 11.79 41.39 11.01
C VAL A 15 12.36 40.38 10.02
N LEU A 16 12.73 39.19 10.52
CA LEU A 16 13.05 38.06 9.64
C LEU A 16 11.77 37.58 8.95
N PRO A 17 11.73 37.46 7.61
CA PRO A 17 10.64 36.77 6.95
C PRO A 17 10.71 35.30 7.32
N ALA A 18 9.63 34.79 7.92
CA ALA A 18 9.42 33.37 8.13
C ALA A 18 9.51 32.68 6.76
N ALA A 19 10.53 31.84 6.58
CA ALA A 19 10.62 30.95 5.44
C ALA A 19 9.39 30.02 5.50
N ASN A 20 8.41 30.27 4.63
CA ASN A 20 7.39 29.29 4.30
C ASN A 20 8.11 28.09 3.69
N SER A 21 8.43 27.09 4.51
CA SER A 21 8.72 25.76 4.02
C SER A 21 7.50 25.30 3.21
N PRO A 22 7.65 24.86 1.95
CA PRO A 22 6.55 24.20 1.28
C PRO A 22 6.32 22.87 1.99
N ALA A 23 5.30 22.84 2.85
CA ALA A 23 4.66 21.63 3.27
C ALA A 23 4.06 20.98 2.01
N GLY A 24 4.51 19.76 1.69
CA GLY A 24 3.97 18.97 0.58
C GLY A 24 4.91 18.79 -0.61
N ALA A 25 6.16 18.40 -0.40
CA ALA A 25 6.81 17.55 -1.38
C ALA A 25 6.29 16.14 -1.13
N GLU A 26 5.30 15.69 -1.92
CA GLU A 26 5.16 14.25 -2.15
C GLU A 26 6.54 13.76 -2.58
N THR A 27 7.22 13.02 -1.70
CA THR A 27 8.53 12.47 -2.03
C THR A 27 8.30 11.49 -3.17
N ALA A 28 8.74 11.85 -4.38
CA ALA A 28 8.66 10.99 -5.55
C ALA A 28 9.11 9.57 -5.18
N VAL A 29 8.30 8.60 -5.57
CA VAL A 29 8.43 7.20 -5.19
C VAL A 29 9.77 6.67 -5.71
N GLY A 30 10.62 6.17 -4.81
CA GLY A 30 11.92 5.64 -5.17
C GLY A 30 11.79 4.36 -6.00
N VAL A 31 12.48 4.29 -7.13
CA VAL A 31 12.54 3.10 -7.99
C VAL A 31 14.00 2.71 -8.20
N ALA A 32 14.39 1.53 -7.72
CA ALA A 32 15.67 0.93 -8.01
C ALA A 32 15.53 0.03 -9.26
N MET A 33 16.53 0.04 -10.13
CA MET A 33 16.53 -0.84 -11.30
C MET A 33 17.91 -1.45 -11.52
N ASP A 34 17.97 -2.77 -11.38
CA ASP A 34 19.16 -3.54 -11.71
C ASP A 34 19.31 -3.60 -13.23
N ASP A 35 20.56 -3.69 -13.71
CA ASP A 35 20.82 -3.91 -15.13
C ASP A 35 20.27 -5.26 -15.58
N PHE A 36 19.60 -5.28 -16.73
CA PHE A 36 19.05 -6.52 -17.25
C PHE A 36 20.19 -7.42 -17.73
N SER A 37 20.06 -8.72 -17.47
CA SER A 37 21.00 -9.69 -18.02
C SER A 37 20.72 -9.94 -19.50
N TYR A 38 21.74 -10.37 -20.24
CA TYR A 38 21.58 -10.83 -21.62
C TYR A 38 22.26 -12.18 -21.80
N THR A 39 21.55 -13.12 -22.41
CA THR A 39 22.06 -14.47 -22.71
C THR A 39 21.74 -14.83 -24.15
N ASP A 40 22.76 -15.12 -24.95
CA ASP A 40 22.58 -15.67 -26.30
C ASP A 40 22.68 -17.20 -26.28
N THR A 41 21.58 -17.86 -26.65
CA THR A 41 21.46 -19.33 -26.74
C THR A 41 21.25 -19.82 -28.18
N SER A 42 21.40 -18.95 -29.18
CA SER A 42 21.05 -19.27 -30.57
C SER A 42 22.09 -20.10 -31.33
N ALA A 43 23.29 -20.29 -30.77
CA ALA A 43 24.41 -20.97 -31.42
C ALA A 43 24.75 -20.41 -32.82
N GLU A 44 24.55 -19.12 -33.04
CA GLU A 44 24.87 -18.48 -34.32
C GLU A 44 26.39 -18.29 -34.47
N PRO A 45 26.94 -18.48 -35.70
CA PRO A 45 28.39 -18.44 -35.91
C PRO A 45 28.97 -17.01 -35.88
N ALA A 46 28.14 -15.99 -36.09
CA ALA A 46 28.57 -14.60 -36.08
C ALA A 46 28.63 -14.05 -34.65
N ASN A 47 29.78 -13.47 -34.27
CA ASN A 47 29.91 -12.76 -33.01
C ASN A 47 29.15 -11.42 -33.06
N GLN A 48 28.05 -11.35 -32.31
CA GLN A 48 27.16 -10.19 -32.25
C GLN A 48 27.20 -9.48 -30.89
N THR A 49 28.13 -9.83 -29.99
CA THR A 49 28.20 -9.35 -28.61
C THR A 49 28.15 -7.82 -28.51
N ALA A 50 28.99 -7.11 -29.28
CA ALA A 50 29.03 -5.65 -29.24
C ALA A 50 27.72 -5.00 -29.73
N ALA A 51 26.98 -5.64 -30.65
CA ALA A 51 25.69 -5.14 -31.10
C ALA A 51 24.64 -5.30 -30.00
N HIS A 52 24.58 -6.47 -29.35
CA HIS A 52 23.65 -6.74 -28.26
C HIS A 52 23.94 -5.92 -27.01
N GLU A 53 25.20 -5.71 -26.65
CA GLU A 53 25.58 -4.81 -25.55
C GLU A 53 25.09 -3.38 -25.79
N ARG A 54 25.27 -2.85 -27.00
CA ARG A 54 24.74 -1.53 -27.35
C ARG A 54 23.22 -1.48 -27.28
N ARG A 55 22.52 -2.50 -27.81
CA ARG A 55 21.05 -2.57 -27.79
C ARG A 55 20.50 -2.66 -26.37
N LEU A 56 21.11 -3.50 -25.53
CA LEU A 56 20.75 -3.62 -24.12
C LEU A 56 21.01 -2.32 -23.37
N SER A 57 22.14 -1.65 -23.61
CA SER A 57 22.44 -0.35 -23.02
C SER A 57 21.39 0.70 -23.44
N ALA A 58 21.01 0.74 -24.72
CA ALA A 58 19.96 1.62 -25.22
C ALA A 58 18.59 1.31 -24.61
N PHE A 59 18.23 0.02 -24.51
CA PHE A 59 17.01 -0.46 -23.87
C PHE A 59 16.93 0.03 -22.41
N MET A 60 18.00 -0.20 -21.64
CA MET A 60 18.06 0.20 -20.24
C MET A 60 18.05 1.72 -20.06
N ALA A 61 18.73 2.45 -20.95
CA ALA A 61 18.72 3.91 -20.93
C ALA A 61 17.32 4.47 -21.20
N ALA A 62 16.60 3.93 -22.18
CA ALA A 62 15.23 4.35 -22.51
C ALA A 62 14.27 4.04 -21.36
N LEU A 63 14.32 2.84 -20.78
CA LEU A 63 13.49 2.48 -19.63
C LEU A 63 13.74 3.39 -18.41
N ARG A 64 15.01 3.72 -18.11
CA ARG A 64 15.35 4.69 -17.05
C ARG A 64 14.76 6.07 -17.35
N ARG A 65 14.88 6.50 -18.60
CA ARG A 65 14.45 7.83 -19.04
C ARG A 65 12.93 7.98 -18.97
N ASP A 66 12.18 6.94 -19.31
CA ASP A 66 10.72 6.94 -19.25
C ASP A 66 10.20 6.94 -17.81
N ILE A 67 10.81 6.16 -16.91
CA ILE A 67 10.51 6.22 -15.48
C ILE A 67 10.82 7.60 -14.91
N GLY A 68 11.99 8.16 -15.26
CA GLY A 68 12.41 9.49 -14.79
C GLY A 68 11.62 10.66 -15.39
N ALA A 69 10.90 10.44 -16.49
CA ALA A 69 10.05 11.46 -17.10
C ALA A 69 8.73 11.67 -16.32
N ASP A 70 8.26 10.64 -15.61
CA ASP A 70 7.10 10.74 -14.73
C ASP A 70 7.52 11.26 -13.35
N ARG A 71 7.02 12.45 -12.99
CA ARG A 71 7.35 13.15 -11.74
C ARG A 71 6.98 12.38 -10.48
N ARG A 72 6.12 11.36 -10.58
CA ARG A 72 5.75 10.49 -9.46
C ARG A 72 6.90 9.60 -9.02
N TYR A 73 7.89 9.34 -9.88
CA TYR A 73 8.99 8.42 -9.60
C TYR A 73 10.33 9.12 -9.55
N ARG A 74 11.24 8.57 -8.76
CA ARG A 74 12.64 8.98 -8.69
C ARG A 74 13.51 7.73 -8.74
N LEU A 75 14.39 7.65 -9.73
CA LEU A 75 15.38 6.57 -9.78
C LEU A 75 16.35 6.70 -8.60
N VAL A 76 16.57 5.60 -7.89
CA VAL A 76 17.55 5.50 -6.81
C VAL A 76 18.58 4.42 -7.12
N PRO A 77 19.83 4.51 -6.60
CA PRO A 77 20.91 3.60 -7.00
C PRO A 77 20.65 2.15 -6.62
N SER A 78 20.04 1.90 -5.46
CA SER A 78 19.76 0.56 -4.96
C SER A 78 18.46 0.52 -4.17
N ALA A 79 17.95 -0.70 -3.91
CA ALA A 79 16.76 -0.87 -3.09
C ALA A 79 16.92 -0.36 -1.65
N GLN A 80 18.16 -0.37 -1.14
CA GLN A 80 18.53 0.12 0.18
C GLN A 80 18.45 1.65 0.29
N ASP A 81 18.50 2.36 -0.83
CA ASP A 81 18.50 3.83 -0.89
C ASP A 81 17.06 4.42 -0.91
N GLY A 82 16.13 3.75 -0.22
CA GLY A 82 14.74 4.19 -0.12
C GLY A 82 13.92 3.92 -1.38
N ALA A 83 14.16 2.81 -2.08
CA ALA A 83 13.29 2.38 -3.17
C ALA A 83 12.00 1.77 -2.62
N ALA A 84 10.85 2.21 -3.11
CA ALA A 84 9.58 1.51 -2.92
C ALA A 84 9.44 0.35 -3.91
N PHE A 85 9.98 0.50 -5.12
CA PHE A 85 9.96 -0.53 -6.16
C PHE A 85 11.36 -0.93 -6.61
N LYS A 86 11.55 -2.22 -6.90
CA LYS A 86 12.74 -2.76 -7.55
C LYS A 86 12.37 -3.43 -8.86
N ILE A 87 13.03 -3.03 -9.94
CA ILE A 87 12.86 -3.61 -11.28
C ILE A 87 14.06 -4.52 -11.56
N ILE A 88 13.77 -5.73 -12.03
CA ILE A 88 14.76 -6.71 -12.49
C ILE A 88 14.30 -7.32 -13.80
N GLY A 89 15.23 -7.78 -14.62
CA GLY A 89 14.88 -8.43 -15.87
C GLY A 89 16.07 -9.05 -16.58
N GLY A 90 15.77 -9.70 -17.69
CA GLY A 90 16.77 -10.29 -18.56
C GLY A 90 16.21 -10.59 -19.94
N ILE A 91 17.08 -10.54 -20.93
CA ILE A 91 16.77 -10.84 -22.33
C ILE A 91 17.53 -12.11 -22.73
N GLN A 92 16.81 -13.05 -23.32
CA GLN A 92 17.39 -14.27 -23.87
C GLN A 92 17.15 -14.32 -25.37
N LYS A 93 18.24 -14.36 -26.14
CA LYS A 93 18.17 -14.63 -27.57
C LYS A 93 18.15 -16.14 -27.79
N THR A 94 17.14 -16.62 -28.50
CA THR A 94 17.01 -18.03 -28.92
C THR A 94 17.33 -18.18 -30.41
N SER A 95 17.02 -17.16 -31.23
CA SER A 95 17.40 -17.09 -32.64
C SER A 95 17.36 -15.65 -33.14
N THR A 96 17.86 -15.42 -34.36
CA THR A 96 17.66 -14.15 -35.10
C THR A 96 16.20 -13.70 -35.20
N LEU A 97 15.25 -14.63 -35.12
CA LEU A 97 13.82 -14.34 -35.24
C LEU A 97 13.12 -14.23 -33.89
N VAL A 98 13.58 -14.91 -32.84
CA VAL A 98 12.86 -15.02 -31.56
C VAL A 98 13.76 -14.71 -30.38
N GLN A 99 13.33 -13.72 -29.60
CA GLN A 99 13.93 -13.33 -28.34
C GLN A 99 12.88 -13.29 -27.25
N TRP A 100 13.33 -13.48 -26.01
CA TRP A 100 12.51 -13.48 -24.81
C TRP A 100 12.96 -12.36 -23.90
N ALA A 101 12.03 -11.62 -23.30
CA ALA A 101 12.32 -10.65 -22.26
C ALA A 101 11.53 -11.03 -21.00
N LYS A 102 12.23 -11.41 -19.93
CA LYS A 102 11.61 -11.62 -18.62
C LYS A 102 11.80 -10.36 -17.79
N VAL A 103 10.70 -9.81 -17.27
CA VAL A 103 10.72 -8.57 -16.48
C VAL A 103 9.85 -8.74 -15.26
N ALA A 104 10.37 -8.28 -14.11
CA ALA A 104 9.64 -8.28 -12.87
C ALA A 104 9.77 -6.92 -12.15
N VAL A 105 8.68 -6.51 -11.50
CA VAL A 105 8.63 -5.35 -10.61
C VAL A 105 8.24 -5.86 -9.23
N ILE A 106 9.04 -5.49 -8.24
CA ILE A 106 8.91 -5.92 -6.85
C ILE A 106 8.58 -4.70 -6.01
N ASP A 107 7.53 -4.77 -5.20
CA ASP A 107 7.33 -3.86 -4.08
C ASP A 107 8.27 -4.25 -2.94
N VAL A 108 9.22 -3.38 -2.63
CA VAL A 108 10.29 -3.63 -1.65
C VAL A 108 9.74 -3.70 -0.23
N GLY A 109 8.76 -2.85 0.11
CA GLY A 109 8.16 -2.81 1.44
C GLY A 109 7.25 -4.01 1.69
N ALA A 110 6.41 -4.35 0.72
CA ALA A 110 5.50 -5.49 0.79
C ALA A 110 6.19 -6.84 0.52
N LYS A 111 7.44 -6.84 0.02
CA LYS A 111 8.19 -8.03 -0.42
C LYS A 111 7.39 -8.89 -1.41
N LYS A 112 6.70 -8.24 -2.35
CA LYS A 112 5.77 -8.89 -3.28
C LYS A 112 6.11 -8.54 -4.73
N LEU A 113 5.99 -9.51 -5.63
CA LEU A 113 5.99 -9.27 -7.07
C LEU A 113 4.67 -8.59 -7.47
N VAL A 114 4.74 -7.34 -7.92
CA VAL A 114 3.60 -6.62 -8.52
C VAL A 114 3.52 -6.87 -10.03
N MET A 115 4.62 -7.31 -10.64
CA MET A 115 4.68 -7.81 -12.01
C MET A 115 5.72 -8.94 -12.11
N ASP A 116 5.37 -10.03 -12.79
CA ASP A 116 6.30 -11.06 -13.30
C ASP A 116 5.78 -11.50 -14.66
N LYS A 117 6.47 -11.10 -15.73
CA LYS A 117 6.04 -11.32 -17.11
C LYS A 117 7.19 -11.78 -17.97
N LEU A 118 6.86 -12.72 -18.85
CA LEU A 118 7.74 -13.22 -19.90
C LEU A 118 7.13 -12.82 -21.24
N TYR A 119 7.84 -11.98 -21.97
CA TYR A 119 7.46 -11.51 -23.29
C TYR A 119 8.31 -12.20 -24.34
N SER A 120 7.73 -12.40 -25.52
CA SER A 120 8.48 -12.77 -26.72
C SER A 120 8.40 -11.62 -27.70
N PHE A 121 9.52 -11.27 -28.32
CA PHE A 121 9.56 -10.30 -29.41
C PHE A 121 10.38 -10.87 -30.56
N ARG A 122 10.08 -10.39 -31.77
CA ARG A 122 10.62 -10.95 -33.01
C ARG A 122 11.59 -10.02 -33.69
N GLY A 123 12.67 -10.60 -34.22
CA GLY A 123 13.73 -9.92 -34.92
C GLY A 123 14.89 -9.48 -34.02
N ASP A 124 16.10 -9.53 -34.56
CA ASP A 124 17.34 -9.13 -33.90
C ASP A 124 17.99 -7.91 -34.57
N ASN A 125 17.23 -6.81 -34.61
CA ASN A 125 17.65 -5.53 -35.14
C ASN A 125 17.23 -4.39 -34.21
N ASP A 126 17.71 -3.18 -34.48
CA ASP A 126 17.53 -2.04 -33.59
C ASP A 126 16.04 -1.65 -33.45
N GLU A 127 15.25 -1.73 -34.53
CA GLU A 127 13.81 -1.46 -34.52
C GLU A 127 13.03 -2.45 -33.65
N SER A 128 13.32 -3.75 -33.75
CA SER A 128 12.68 -4.79 -32.93
C SER A 128 12.96 -4.58 -31.44
N TRP A 129 14.19 -4.20 -31.09
CA TRP A 129 14.58 -3.90 -29.71
C TRP A 129 13.92 -2.63 -29.19
N GLU A 130 13.83 -1.57 -29.99
CA GLU A 130 13.11 -0.33 -29.65
C GLU A 130 11.63 -0.60 -29.40
N ARG A 131 10.96 -1.38 -30.26
CA ARG A 131 9.55 -1.72 -30.08
C ARG A 131 9.32 -2.58 -28.83
N ALA A 132 10.24 -3.50 -28.55
CA ALA A 132 10.19 -4.31 -27.33
C ALA A 132 10.37 -3.45 -26.09
N GLU A 133 11.30 -2.49 -26.13
CA GLU A 133 11.53 -1.52 -25.07
C GLU A 133 10.28 -0.69 -24.77
N ILE A 134 9.68 -0.05 -25.78
CA ILE A 134 8.47 0.76 -25.62
C ILE A 134 7.34 -0.04 -24.97
N PHE A 135 7.19 -1.30 -25.39
CA PHE A 135 6.18 -2.19 -24.82
C PHE A 135 6.47 -2.52 -23.36
N VAL A 136 7.72 -2.90 -23.03
CA VAL A 136 8.13 -3.20 -21.66
C VAL A 136 8.04 -1.97 -20.76
N SER A 137 8.46 -0.79 -21.24
CA SER A 137 8.36 0.49 -20.54
C SER A 137 6.92 0.79 -20.14
N ARG A 138 5.97 0.63 -21.08
CA ARG A 138 4.53 0.80 -20.79
C ARG A 138 4.05 -0.15 -19.69
N GLU A 139 4.40 -1.43 -19.77
CA GLU A 139 3.98 -2.45 -18.81
C GLU A 139 4.56 -2.18 -17.42
N VAL A 140 5.85 -1.81 -17.36
CA VAL A 140 6.53 -1.41 -16.12
C VAL A 140 5.87 -0.18 -15.52
N MET A 141 5.59 0.86 -16.31
CA MET A 141 4.93 2.08 -15.83
C MET A 141 3.51 1.80 -15.32
N ALA A 142 2.77 0.89 -15.96
CA ALA A 142 1.47 0.45 -15.47
C ALA A 142 1.59 -0.30 -14.12
N ALA A 143 2.59 -1.17 -13.98
CA ALA A 143 2.85 -1.88 -12.73
C ALA A 143 3.26 -0.92 -11.60
N LEU A 144 4.15 0.04 -11.86
CA LEU A 144 4.55 1.09 -10.91
C LEU A 144 3.38 2.00 -10.52
N GLY A 145 2.41 2.17 -11.43
CA GLY A 145 1.21 2.97 -11.21
C GLY A 145 0.15 2.28 -10.36
N THR A 146 0.30 0.98 -10.08
CA THR A 146 -0.61 0.25 -9.20
C THR A 146 -0.28 0.61 -7.75
N PRO A 147 -1.15 1.30 -7.01
CA PRO A 147 -0.86 1.67 -5.64
C PRO A 147 -0.63 0.41 -4.80
N ALA A 148 0.42 0.43 -3.97
CA ALA A 148 0.70 -0.66 -3.04
C ALA A 148 -0.55 -0.91 -2.17
N PRO A 149 -0.90 -2.18 -1.88
CA PRO A 149 -2.03 -2.49 -1.02
C PRO A 149 -1.82 -1.85 0.35
N VAL A 150 -2.83 -1.14 0.84
CA VAL A 150 -2.78 -0.44 2.13
C VAL A 150 -2.64 -1.47 3.25
N ALA A 151 -1.63 -1.31 4.11
CA ALA A 151 -1.45 -2.20 5.24
C ALA A 151 -2.53 -1.92 6.29
N LEU A 152 -3.42 -2.88 6.53
CA LEU A 152 -4.59 -2.69 7.39
C LEU A 152 -4.54 -3.67 8.56
N ALA A 153 -4.49 -3.14 9.78
CA ALA A 153 -4.70 -3.93 10.99
C ALA A 153 -6.21 -4.02 11.26
N VAL A 154 -6.78 -5.19 11.01
CA VAL A 154 -8.18 -5.48 11.38
C VAL A 154 -8.19 -6.09 12.76
N PHE A 155 -8.65 -5.35 13.76
CA PHE A 155 -8.81 -5.85 15.12
C PHE A 155 -10.04 -6.75 15.25
N ASP A 156 -10.07 -7.55 16.31
CA ASP A 156 -11.22 -8.41 16.58
C ASP A 156 -12.49 -7.57 16.78
N PHE A 157 -13.59 -8.02 16.18
CA PHE A 157 -14.88 -7.36 16.37
C PHE A 157 -15.34 -7.55 17.81
N GLU A 158 -15.88 -6.49 18.39
CA GLU A 158 -16.38 -6.49 19.75
C GLU A 158 -17.90 -6.59 19.81
N LEU A 159 -18.42 -7.20 20.88
CA LEU A 159 -19.83 -7.14 21.23
C LEU A 159 -20.07 -6.00 22.23
N GLU A 160 -21.04 -5.16 21.91
CA GLU A 160 -21.66 -4.21 22.83
C GLU A 160 -23.07 -4.71 23.13
N ASP A 161 -23.26 -5.29 24.32
CA ASP A 161 -24.58 -5.77 24.75
C ASP A 161 -25.31 -4.67 25.52
N MET A 162 -26.36 -4.12 24.92
CA MET A 162 -27.23 -3.12 25.55
C MET A 162 -28.45 -3.73 26.23
N THR A 163 -28.54 -5.07 26.31
CA THR A 163 -29.66 -5.76 26.95
C THR A 163 -29.42 -5.92 28.45
N ALA A 164 -30.50 -5.83 29.24
CA ALA A 164 -30.44 -5.97 30.70
C ALA A 164 -30.28 -7.44 31.19
N ALA A 165 -29.84 -8.38 30.34
CA ALA A 165 -29.86 -9.81 30.63
C ALA A 165 -28.53 -10.34 31.21
N SER A 166 -28.61 -11.31 32.14
CA SER A 166 -27.44 -11.94 32.78
C SER A 166 -26.62 -12.80 31.82
N ALA A 167 -25.29 -12.65 31.86
CA ALA A 167 -24.33 -13.00 30.80
C ALA A 167 -23.96 -14.49 30.56
N SER A 168 -24.47 -15.48 31.30
CA SER A 168 -23.67 -16.71 31.49
C SER A 168 -23.85 -17.89 30.51
N ALA A 169 -24.76 -17.85 29.52
CA ALA A 169 -24.88 -18.92 28.50
C ALA A 169 -24.80 -18.45 27.04
N LEU A 170 -25.04 -17.14 26.79
CA LEU A 170 -24.94 -16.53 25.46
C LEU A 170 -23.49 -16.16 25.08
N ALA A 171 -22.60 -16.02 26.06
CA ALA A 171 -21.24 -15.50 25.84
C ALA A 171 -20.33 -16.39 24.99
N ALA A 172 -20.47 -17.73 25.05
CA ALA A 172 -19.62 -18.64 24.30
C ALA A 172 -19.99 -18.70 22.81
N SER A 173 -21.28 -18.68 22.48
CA SER A 173 -21.75 -18.57 21.09
C SER A 173 -21.39 -17.20 20.50
N ASP A 174 -21.54 -16.13 21.28
CA ASP A 174 -21.18 -14.77 20.86
C ASP A 174 -19.71 -14.67 20.46
N ALA A 175 -18.80 -15.24 21.26
CA ALA A 175 -17.37 -15.25 20.94
C ALA A 175 -17.06 -15.98 19.61
N SER A 176 -17.74 -17.11 19.35
CA SER A 176 -17.58 -17.83 18.07
C SER A 176 -18.06 -16.99 16.89
N TYR A 177 -19.23 -16.35 17.00
CA TYR A 177 -19.76 -15.50 15.94
C TYR A 177 -18.90 -14.26 15.68
N LEU A 178 -18.34 -13.63 16.73
CA LEU A 178 -17.40 -12.51 16.56
C LEU A 178 -16.10 -12.94 15.87
N ALA A 179 -15.58 -14.14 16.19
CA ALA A 179 -14.42 -14.70 15.50
C ALA A 179 -14.72 -14.95 14.01
N GLU A 180 -15.89 -15.50 13.69
CA GLU A 180 -16.34 -15.69 12.30
C GLU A 180 -16.54 -14.37 11.54
N VAL A 181 -17.08 -13.34 12.20
CA VAL A 181 -17.20 -11.98 11.66
C VAL A 181 -15.82 -11.43 11.32
N THR A 182 -14.91 -11.49 12.28
CA THR A 182 -13.56 -10.95 12.14
C THR A 182 -12.80 -11.67 11.02
N SER A 183 -12.82 -13.01 11.01
CA SER A 183 -12.21 -13.81 9.94
C SER A 183 -12.82 -13.47 8.58
N GLY A 184 -14.16 -13.43 8.48
CA GLY A 184 -14.83 -13.12 7.23
C GLY A 184 -14.47 -11.74 6.65
N VAL A 185 -14.33 -10.73 7.51
CA VAL A 185 -13.91 -9.38 7.10
C VAL A 185 -12.43 -9.37 6.68
N ARG A 186 -11.54 -10.02 7.45
CA ARG A 186 -10.11 -10.15 7.09
C ARG A 186 -9.94 -10.86 5.73
N ASP A 187 -10.65 -11.96 5.51
CA ASP A 187 -10.60 -12.75 4.28
C ASP A 187 -11.06 -11.92 3.07
N MET A 188 -12.22 -11.27 3.18
CA MET A 188 -12.77 -10.44 2.10
C MET A 188 -11.84 -9.27 1.75
N LEU A 189 -11.32 -8.56 2.75
CA LEU A 189 -10.41 -7.42 2.52
C LEU A 189 -9.07 -7.88 1.94
N GLY A 190 -8.53 -9.02 2.39
CA GLY A 190 -7.31 -9.59 1.84
C GLY A 190 -7.46 -10.07 0.39
N GLN A 191 -8.62 -10.60 0.02
CA GLN A 191 -8.92 -11.02 -1.35
C GLN A 191 -9.17 -9.84 -2.32
N SER A 192 -9.52 -8.66 -1.80
CA SER A 192 -9.80 -7.48 -2.62
C SER A 192 -8.59 -6.94 -3.38
N GLY A 193 -7.36 -7.28 -2.95
CA GLY A 193 -6.11 -6.73 -3.50
C GLY A 193 -5.83 -5.27 -3.10
N ARG A 194 -6.81 -4.54 -2.56
CA ARG A 194 -6.65 -3.16 -2.07
C ARG A 194 -5.93 -3.09 -0.73
N TYR A 195 -6.14 -4.10 0.13
CA TYR A 195 -5.58 -4.14 1.47
C TYR A 195 -4.65 -5.34 1.64
N ARG A 196 -3.59 -5.13 2.42
CA ARG A 196 -2.76 -6.20 2.98
C ARG A 196 -3.06 -6.29 4.47
N ILE A 197 -3.65 -7.40 4.91
CA ILE A 197 -4.00 -7.58 6.31
C ILE A 197 -2.73 -7.81 7.13
N VAL A 198 -2.53 -6.96 8.14
CA VAL A 198 -1.47 -7.11 9.13
C VAL A 198 -1.97 -8.05 10.22
N ASP A 199 -1.12 -9.00 10.61
CA ASP A 199 -1.42 -9.91 11.72
C ASP A 199 -1.49 -9.14 13.04
N VAL A 200 -2.67 -9.18 13.67
CA VAL A 200 -2.91 -8.56 14.96
C VAL A 200 -2.83 -9.68 15.99
N GLY A 201 -1.64 -9.87 16.57
CA GLY A 201 -1.41 -10.92 17.55
C GLY A 201 -2.41 -10.87 18.72
N ALA A 202 -2.66 -12.02 19.35
CA ALA A 202 -3.71 -12.19 20.36
C ALA A 202 -3.64 -11.20 21.53
N ASP A 203 -2.46 -10.69 21.87
CA ASP A 203 -2.28 -9.71 22.96
C ASP A 203 -2.66 -8.28 22.54
N ALA A 204 -2.41 -7.92 21.28
CA ALA A 204 -2.81 -6.63 20.71
C ALA A 204 -4.32 -6.58 20.41
N ALA A 205 -4.91 -7.73 20.07
CA ALA A 205 -6.36 -7.90 19.93
C ALA A 205 -7.11 -7.78 21.27
N LYS A 206 -6.42 -7.95 22.40
CA LYS A 206 -6.98 -7.89 23.77
C LYS A 206 -6.59 -6.63 24.55
N ALA A 207 -6.13 -5.57 23.88
CA ALA A 207 -5.63 -4.34 24.51
C ALA A 207 -6.72 -3.49 25.23
N GLY A 208 -7.72 -4.13 25.82
CA GLY A 208 -8.92 -3.53 26.37
C GLY A 208 -10.04 -3.43 25.35
N THR A 209 -11.10 -2.73 25.74
CA THR A 209 -12.27 -2.43 24.91
C THR A 209 -11.92 -1.31 23.92
N LEU A 210 -11.49 -1.67 22.72
CA LEU A 210 -11.00 -0.76 21.68
C LEU A 210 -12.06 0.24 21.24
N ARG A 211 -13.35 -0.12 21.30
CA ARG A 211 -14.45 0.81 20.95
C ARG A 211 -14.50 2.04 21.85
N ASP A 212 -14.00 1.96 23.09
CA ASP A 212 -14.11 3.01 24.11
C ASP A 212 -12.79 3.77 24.32
N CYS A 213 -11.70 3.33 23.70
CA CYS A 213 -10.37 3.90 23.93
C CYS A 213 -10.07 5.18 23.13
N GLY A 214 -11.02 5.66 22.31
CA GLY A 214 -10.93 6.95 21.64
C GLY A 214 -9.88 7.04 20.52
N GLY A 215 -9.52 5.93 19.86
CA GLY A 215 -8.54 5.93 18.78
C GLY A 215 -7.19 5.27 19.12
N CYS A 216 -7.07 4.63 20.28
CA CYS A 216 -5.83 3.97 20.70
C CYS A 216 -5.38 2.87 19.71
N GLU A 217 -6.33 2.24 19.01
CA GLU A 217 -6.09 1.21 17.99
C GLU A 217 -5.18 1.70 16.86
N ALA A 218 -5.22 3.00 16.53
CA ALA A 218 -4.39 3.59 15.49
C ALA A 218 -2.90 3.49 15.87
N SER A 219 -2.58 3.79 17.13
CA SER A 219 -1.20 3.69 17.64
C SER A 219 -0.71 2.24 17.73
N ILE A 220 -1.61 1.29 18.02
CA ILE A 220 -1.29 -0.14 18.04
C ILE A 220 -1.01 -0.61 16.61
N ALA A 221 -1.88 -0.26 15.67
CA ALA A 221 -1.72 -0.57 14.25
C ALA A 221 -0.41 -0.02 13.69
N GLN A 222 -0.04 1.21 14.05
CA GLN A 222 1.23 1.82 13.66
C GLN A 222 2.44 1.01 14.15
N LYS A 223 2.42 0.55 15.42
CA LYS A 223 3.49 -0.30 15.98
C LYS A 223 3.59 -1.66 15.30
N LEU A 224 2.48 -2.16 14.76
CA LEU A 224 2.42 -3.41 13.98
C LEU A 224 2.83 -3.20 12.50
N GLY A 225 3.15 -1.97 12.09
CA GLY A 225 3.52 -1.65 10.70
C GLY A 225 2.33 -1.57 9.75
N ALA A 226 1.14 -1.28 10.28
CA ALA A 226 -0.04 -0.99 9.46
C ALA A 226 -0.16 0.53 9.20
N ASP A 227 -0.68 0.87 8.03
CA ASP A 227 -0.99 2.24 7.62
C ASP A 227 -2.35 2.67 8.19
N GLN A 228 -3.25 1.72 8.39
CA GLN A 228 -4.61 1.93 8.86
C GLN A 228 -5.02 0.91 9.91
N SER A 229 -5.98 1.28 10.76
CA SER A 229 -6.63 0.41 11.74
C SER A 229 -8.12 0.29 11.43
N LEU A 230 -8.69 -0.92 11.51
CA LEU A 230 -10.12 -1.16 11.47
C LEU A 230 -10.57 -1.78 12.78
N ILE A 231 -11.56 -1.14 13.42
CA ILE A 231 -12.33 -1.72 14.51
C ILE A 231 -13.79 -1.89 14.08
N GLY A 232 -14.43 -2.91 14.63
CA GLY A 232 -15.82 -3.25 14.34
C GLY A 232 -16.57 -3.58 15.62
N VAL A 233 -17.84 -3.18 15.68
CA VAL A 233 -18.70 -3.41 16.84
C VAL A 233 -20.02 -3.98 16.38
N VAL A 234 -20.38 -5.14 16.93
CA VAL A 234 -21.72 -5.69 16.89
C VAL A 234 -22.46 -5.20 18.13
N ARG A 235 -23.58 -4.50 17.95
CA ARG A 235 -24.41 -4.01 19.05
C ARG A 235 -25.64 -4.87 19.18
N ARG A 236 -25.85 -5.48 20.35
CA ARG A 236 -27.10 -6.18 20.69
C ARG A 236 -28.08 -5.17 21.28
N VAL A 237 -29.14 -4.87 20.54
CA VAL A 237 -30.19 -3.92 20.96
C VAL A 237 -31.29 -4.65 21.74
N SER A 238 -31.62 -5.88 21.33
CA SER A 238 -32.53 -6.78 22.02
C SER A 238 -32.08 -8.23 21.83
N ARG A 239 -32.80 -9.20 22.40
CA ARG A 239 -32.45 -10.63 22.26
C ARG A 239 -32.37 -11.11 20.79
N THR A 240 -33.04 -10.42 19.87
CA THR A 240 -33.15 -10.84 18.46
C THR A 240 -32.78 -9.74 17.47
N GLU A 241 -32.36 -8.56 17.94
CA GLU A 241 -32.04 -7.41 17.08
C GLU A 241 -30.62 -6.92 17.33
N TYR A 242 -29.87 -6.78 16.23
CA TYR A 242 -28.48 -6.36 16.24
C TYR A 242 -28.24 -5.25 15.23
N THR A 243 -27.33 -4.34 15.54
CA THR A 243 -26.75 -3.39 14.57
C THR A 243 -25.25 -3.62 14.49
N LEU A 244 -24.64 -3.22 13.37
CA LEU A 244 -23.21 -3.39 13.17
C LEU A 244 -22.61 -2.10 12.66
N GLY A 245 -21.51 -1.69 13.27
CA GLY A 245 -20.74 -0.55 12.81
C GLY A 245 -19.26 -0.87 12.73
N PHE A 246 -18.55 -0.12 11.90
CA PHE A 246 -17.10 -0.18 11.81
C PHE A 246 -16.51 1.22 11.67
N GLN A 247 -15.24 1.34 12.01
CA GLN A 247 -14.46 2.56 11.84
C GLN A 247 -13.07 2.20 11.32
N VAL A 248 -12.61 2.95 10.32
CA VAL A 248 -11.24 2.91 9.80
C VAL A 248 -10.55 4.22 10.14
N ARG A 249 -9.33 4.13 10.67
CA ARG A 249 -8.47 5.29 10.94
C ARG A 249 -7.12 5.16 10.28
N ASP A 250 -6.52 6.31 9.99
CA ASP A 250 -5.11 6.41 9.66
C ASP A 250 -4.27 6.14 10.92
N ALA A 251 -3.34 5.20 10.85
CA ALA A 251 -2.58 4.73 12.02
C ALA A 251 -1.62 5.80 12.57
N ARG A 252 -1.16 6.74 11.73
CA ARG A 252 -0.17 7.76 12.09
C ARG A 252 -0.81 9.02 12.66
N THR A 253 -1.96 9.42 12.13
CA THR A 253 -2.66 10.65 12.52
C THR A 253 -3.85 10.42 13.43
N GLY A 254 -4.38 9.18 13.48
CA GLY A 254 -5.63 8.85 14.17
C GLY A 254 -6.89 9.39 13.49
N ALA A 255 -6.76 10.03 12.32
CA ALA A 255 -7.87 10.59 11.57
C ALA A 255 -8.82 9.48 11.09
N VAL A 256 -10.13 9.73 11.20
CA VAL A 256 -11.15 8.80 10.72
C VAL A 256 -11.23 8.89 9.21
N LEU A 257 -10.88 7.80 8.52
CA LEU A 257 -10.89 7.71 7.07
C LEU A 257 -12.24 7.22 6.54
N ALA A 258 -12.85 6.28 7.25
CA ALA A 258 -14.17 5.77 6.93
C ALA A 258 -14.90 5.33 8.19
N ARG A 259 -16.23 5.40 8.16
CA ARG A 259 -17.09 4.67 9.09
C ARG A 259 -18.31 4.16 8.35
N GLY A 260 -18.84 3.05 8.82
CA GLY A 260 -20.12 2.52 8.36
C GLY A 260 -20.95 2.08 9.55
N ASP A 261 -22.26 2.15 9.38
CA ASP A 261 -23.22 1.53 10.26
C ASP A 261 -24.27 0.83 9.39
N SER A 262 -24.75 -0.32 9.81
CA SER A 262 -25.74 -1.09 9.07
C SER A 262 -27.05 -0.32 8.94
N GLY A 263 -27.38 0.55 9.90
CA GLY A 263 -28.64 1.32 9.97
C GLY A 263 -29.91 0.46 10.08
N LEU A 264 -29.79 -0.85 9.85
CA LEU A 264 -30.83 -1.86 9.84
C LEU A 264 -30.58 -2.82 10.99
N ARG A 265 -31.67 -3.16 11.68
CA ARG A 265 -31.67 -4.22 12.68
C ARG A 265 -31.63 -5.56 11.97
N MET A 266 -30.51 -6.25 12.12
CA MET A 266 -30.33 -7.61 11.65
C MET A 266 -30.95 -8.57 12.66
N GLY A 267 -31.45 -9.69 12.14
CA GLY A 267 -31.95 -10.80 12.96
C GLY A 267 -30.83 -11.55 13.67
N ALA A 268 -31.07 -12.83 13.98
CA ALA A 268 -30.21 -13.66 14.81
C ALA A 268 -28.70 -13.64 14.50
N ASP A 269 -27.92 -14.02 15.50
CA ASP A 269 -26.46 -14.11 15.59
C ASP A 269 -25.75 -14.71 14.35
N TYR A 270 -26.29 -15.77 13.74
CA TYR A 270 -25.73 -16.37 12.53
C TYR A 270 -25.65 -15.41 11.32
N SER A 271 -26.33 -14.27 11.36
CA SER A 271 -26.33 -13.26 10.28
C SER A 271 -25.18 -12.26 10.38
N TRP A 272 -24.48 -12.16 11.53
CA TRP A 272 -23.50 -11.11 11.79
C TRP A 272 -22.37 -11.10 10.77
N LYS A 273 -21.80 -12.27 10.43
CA LYS A 273 -20.72 -12.37 9.45
C LYS A 273 -21.11 -11.78 8.10
N ARG A 274 -22.29 -12.18 7.58
CA ARG A 274 -22.78 -11.68 6.29
C ARG A 274 -23.04 -10.18 6.34
N GLY A 275 -23.63 -9.69 7.42
CA GLY A 275 -23.87 -8.26 7.63
C GLY A 275 -22.58 -7.45 7.66
N ALA A 276 -21.56 -7.91 8.41
CA ALA A 276 -20.26 -7.27 8.52
C ALA A 276 -19.54 -7.21 7.17
N VAL A 277 -19.45 -8.35 6.49
CA VAL A 277 -18.76 -8.45 5.20
C VAL A 277 -19.44 -7.56 4.16
N ARG A 278 -20.77 -7.56 4.07
CA ARG A 278 -21.54 -6.68 3.18
C ARG A 278 -21.26 -5.21 3.49
N LEU A 279 -21.45 -4.78 4.74
CA LEU A 279 -21.28 -3.38 5.13
C LEU A 279 -19.87 -2.87 4.84
N VAL A 280 -18.85 -3.66 5.18
CA VAL A 280 -17.44 -3.28 4.99
C VAL A 280 -17.08 -3.29 3.50
N SER A 281 -17.51 -4.31 2.73
CA SER A 281 -17.28 -4.38 1.28
C SER A 281 -17.89 -3.18 0.55
N ASP A 282 -19.16 -2.90 0.82
CA ASP A 282 -19.89 -1.81 0.15
C ASP A 282 -19.18 -0.46 0.39
N ARG A 283 -18.64 -0.24 1.60
CA ARG A 283 -17.99 1.03 1.96
C ARG A 283 -16.52 1.13 1.64
N LEU A 284 -15.76 0.05 1.70
CA LEU A 284 -14.30 0.11 1.50
C LEU A 284 -13.85 -0.36 0.12
N ILE A 285 -14.69 -1.12 -0.60
CA ILE A 285 -14.37 -1.71 -1.90
C ILE A 285 -15.28 -1.17 -3.01
N GLU A 286 -16.61 -1.22 -2.84
CA GLU A 286 -17.55 -0.92 -3.95
C GLU A 286 -17.87 0.58 -4.12
N SER A 287 -17.83 1.39 -3.06
CA SER A 287 -18.22 2.82 -3.11
C SER A 287 -17.12 3.79 -3.56
N GLN A 288 -16.14 3.33 -4.33
CA GLN A 288 -14.96 4.10 -4.77
C GLN A 288 -14.99 4.36 -6.27
#